data_AF-A0A660NMD6-F1
#
_entry.id   AF-A0A660NMD6-F1
#
_cell.length_a   1.000
_cell.length_b   1.000
_cell.length_c   1.000
_cell.angle_alpha   90.00
_cell.angle_beta   90.00
_cell.angle_gamma   90.00
#
_symmetry.space_group_name_H-M   'P 1'
#
loop_
_entity.id
_entity.type
_entity.pdbx_description
1 polymer ?
#
loop_
_entity_poly.entity_id
_entity_poly.type
_entity_poly.pdbx_seq_one_letter_code
_entity_poly.pdbx_strand_id
1 'polypeptide(L)'
;MTHNQTIAQLQELRLQGMAQALQRQLEQPASAELGFEQRLALLVQHEIDSRHDRRSARLLKQASLKYAQAHIEDFDARASRGLER
;
A
#
# COMPACT_ATOMS: atom_id res chain seq x y z
N MET A 1 15.72 -23.10 7.22
CA MET A 1 14.28 -22.81 7.15
C MET A 1 13.93 -22.47 5.70
N THR A 2 12.84 -23.00 5.16
CA THR A 2 12.46 -22.77 3.76
C THR A 2 11.73 -21.42 3.62
N HIS A 3 11.89 -20.73 2.48
CA HIS A 3 11.24 -19.44 2.22
C HIS A 3 9.71 -19.48 2.39
N ASN A 4 9.08 -20.61 2.04
CA ASN A 4 7.65 -20.84 2.24
C ASN A 4 7.25 -20.86 3.73
N GLN A 5 8.11 -21.38 4.62
CA GLN A 5 7.86 -21.35 6.06
C GLN A 5 7.85 -19.91 6.58
N THR A 6 8.79 -19.08 6.12
CA THR A 6 8.86 -17.67 6.50
C THR A 6 7.63 -16.90 6.02
N ILE A 7 7.14 -17.15 4.80
CA ILE A 7 5.91 -16.52 4.29
C ILE A 7 4.70 -16.91 5.16
N ALA A 8 4.55 -18.19 5.52
CA ALA A 8 3.46 -18.64 6.39
C ALA A 8 3.52 -17.95 7.77
N GLN A 9 4.71 -17.87 8.38
CA GLN A 9 4.90 -17.17 9.66
C GLN A 9 4.57 -15.67 9.58
N LEU A 10 4.95 -15.01 8.49
CA LEU A 10 4.58 -13.60 8.27
C LEU A 10 3.06 -13.43 8.18
N GLN A 11 2.36 -14.37 7.53
CA GLN A 11 0.90 -14.36 7.46
C GLN A 11 0.25 -14.57 8.83
N GLU A 12 0.77 -15.50 9.65
CA GLU A 12 0.33 -15.73 11.03
C GLU A 12 0.50 -14.48 11.91
N LEU A 13 1.61 -13.76 11.75
CA LEU A 13 1.88 -12.48 12.40
C LEU A 13 1.07 -11.31 11.83
N ARG A 14 0.19 -11.57 10.84
CA ARG A 14 -0.62 -10.57 10.14
C ARG A 14 0.20 -9.53 9.37
N LEU A 15 1.43 -9.87 8.97
CA LEU A 15 2.36 -9.07 8.17
C LEU A 15 2.17 -9.39 6.67
N GLN A 16 0.97 -9.16 6.16
CA GLN A 16 0.56 -9.57 4.80
C GLN A 16 1.31 -8.83 3.70
N GLY A 17 1.56 -7.53 3.86
CA GLY A 17 2.33 -6.74 2.89
C GLY A 17 3.79 -7.18 2.83
N MET A 18 4.36 -7.51 3.99
CA MET A 18 5.72 -8.07 4.08
C MET A 18 5.82 -9.45 3.39
N ALA A 19 4.85 -10.34 3.62
CA ALA A 19 4.77 -11.64 2.97
C ALA A 19 4.70 -11.52 1.44
N GLN A 20 3.84 -10.64 0.93
CA GLN A 20 3.72 -10.37 -0.52
C GLN A 20 5.00 -9.77 -1.11
N ALA A 21 5.65 -8.85 -0.38
CA ALA A 21 6.90 -8.25 -0.81
C ALA A 21 8.04 -9.29 -0.85
N LEU A 22 8.09 -10.21 0.13
CA LEU A 22 9.07 -11.28 0.14
C LEU A 22 8.86 -12.24 -1.04
N GLN A 23 7.62 -12.62 -1.33
CA GLN A 23 7.31 -13.45 -2.48
C GLN A 23 7.75 -12.79 -3.80
N ARG A 24 7.46 -11.49 -3.98
CA ARG A 24 7.92 -10.73 -5.15
C ARG A 24 9.45 -10.66 -5.25
N GLN A 25 10.15 -10.44 -4.14
CA GLN A 25 11.62 -10.43 -4.15
C GLN A 25 12.22 -11.80 -4.55
N LEU A 26 11.55 -12.91 -4.21
CA LEU A 26 11.99 -14.26 -4.61
C LEU A 26 11.76 -14.53 -6.09
N GLU A 27 10.73 -13.92 -6.69
CA GLU A 27 10.42 -14.01 -8.12
C GLU A 27 11.27 -13.07 -8.98
N GLN A 28 11.90 -12.04 -8.37
CA GLN A 28 12.62 -10.98 -9.08
C GLN A 28 14.15 -11.06 -8.85
N PRO A 29 14.94 -11.50 -9.84
CA PRO A 29 16.39 -11.63 -9.70
C PRO A 29 17.11 -10.30 -9.45
N ALA A 30 16.58 -9.17 -9.94
CA ALA A 30 17.11 -7.83 -9.67
C ALA A 30 17.10 -7.46 -8.18
N SER A 31 16.23 -8.09 -7.37
CA SER A 31 16.22 -7.88 -5.92
C SER A 31 17.50 -8.36 -5.26
N ALA A 32 18.23 -9.30 -5.87
CA ALA A 32 19.48 -9.84 -5.34
C ALA A 32 20.68 -8.88 -5.53
N GLU A 33 20.55 -7.85 -6.36
CA GLU A 33 21.56 -6.79 -6.52
C GLU A 33 21.59 -5.82 -5.33
N LEU A 34 20.50 -5.77 -4.56
CA LEU A 34 20.37 -4.95 -3.37
C LEU A 34 20.97 -5.65 -2.14
N GLY A 35 21.60 -4.86 -1.27
CA GLY A 35 22.08 -5.34 0.02
C GLY A 35 20.94 -5.85 0.91
N PHE A 36 21.25 -6.75 1.85
CA PHE A 36 20.25 -7.33 2.76
C PHE A 36 19.43 -6.26 3.49
N GLU A 37 20.09 -5.26 4.09
CA GLU A 37 19.42 -4.17 4.82
C GLU A 37 18.46 -3.38 3.94
N GLN A 38 18.83 -3.11 2.69
CA GLN A 38 17.97 -2.42 1.73
C GLN A 38 16.74 -3.25 1.37
N ARG A 39 16.95 -4.55 1.12
CA ARG A 39 15.85 -5.47 0.85
C ARG A 39 14.91 -5.56 2.05
N LEU A 40 15.44 -5.67 3.26
CA LEU A 40 14.65 -5.70 4.49
C LEU A 40 13.86 -4.41 4.68
N ALA A 41 14.48 -3.25 4.46
CA ALA A 41 13.80 -1.96 4.51
C ALA A 41 12.63 -1.89 3.53
N LEU A 42 12.79 -2.39 2.30
CA LEU A 42 11.70 -2.46 1.30
C LEU A 42 10.56 -3.38 1.75
N LEU A 43 10.86 -4.51 2.38
CA LEU A 43 9.85 -5.42 2.93
C LEU A 43 9.03 -4.73 4.02
N VAL A 44 9.70 -4.03 4.93
CA VAL A 44 9.06 -3.27 6.03
C VAL A 44 8.22 -2.12 5.48
N GLN A 45 8.76 -1.36 4.52
CA GLN A 45 8.05 -0.24 3.89
C GLN A 45 6.74 -0.72 3.24
N HIS A 46 6.79 -1.83 2.50
CA HIS A 46 5.59 -2.41 1.89
C HIS A 46 4.53 -2.82 2.92
N GLU A 47 4.93 -3.29 4.10
CA GLU A 47 3.98 -3.59 5.17
C GLU A 47 3.33 -2.33 5.74
N ILE A 48 4.11 -1.26 5.93
CA ILE A 48 3.62 0.03 6.40
C ILE A 48 2.61 0.60 5.41
N ASP A 49 2.95 0.63 4.13
CA ASP A 49 2.08 1.14 3.06
C ASP A 49 0.79 0.32 2.98
N SER A 50 0.89 -1.01 2.99
CA SER A 50 -0.28 -1.90 2.99
C SER A 50 -1.21 -1.67 4.19
N ARG A 51 -0.67 -1.35 5.37
CA ARG A 51 -1.49 -0.99 6.55
C ARG A 51 -2.11 0.39 6.40
N HIS A 52 -1.36 1.34 5.86
CA HIS A 52 -1.86 2.68 5.59
C HIS A 52 -3.03 2.63 4.60
N ASP A 53 -2.88 1.94 3.47
CA ASP A 53 -3.91 1.81 2.44
C ASP A 53 -5.18 1.15 2.99
N ARG A 54 -5.04 0.06 3.75
CA ARG A 54 -6.19 -0.61 4.40
C ARG A 54 -6.90 0.31 5.39
N ARG A 55 -6.15 1.12 6.14
CA ARG A 55 -6.73 2.12 7.07
C ARG A 55 -7.47 3.20 6.29
N SER A 56 -6.85 3.76 5.26
CA SER A 56 -7.43 4.80 4.42
C SER A 56 -8.70 4.32 3.72
N ALA A 57 -8.67 3.13 3.09
CA ALA A 57 -9.83 2.51 2.47
C ALA A 57 -10.98 2.29 3.47
N ARG A 58 -10.68 1.84 4.70
CA ARG A 58 -11.68 1.69 5.75
C ARG A 58 -12.29 3.03 6.16
N LEU A 59 -11.47 4.06 6.36
CA LEU A 59 -11.93 5.39 6.74
C LEU A 59 -12.81 6.02 5.65
N LEU A 60 -12.40 5.90 4.37
CA LEU A 60 -13.20 6.35 3.23
C LEU A 60 -14.56 5.64 3.17
N LYS A 61 -14.59 4.33 3.38
CA LYS A 61 -15.84 3.56 3.43
C LYS A 61 -16.73 4.01 4.60
N GLN A 62 -16.15 4.31 5.77
CA GLN A 62 -16.89 4.77 6.94
C GLN A 62 -17.43 6.20 6.78
N ALA A 63 -16.69 7.07 6.09
CA ALA A 63 -17.08 8.46 5.87
C ALA A 63 -18.37 8.62 5.06
N SER A 64 -18.82 7.58 4.35
CA SER A 64 -20.11 7.56 3.61
C SER A 64 -20.29 8.79 2.73
N LEU A 65 -19.21 9.17 2.03
CA LEU A 65 -19.16 10.37 1.20
C LEU A 65 -20.20 10.28 0.09
N LYS A 66 -20.99 11.36 -0.08
CA LYS A 66 -22.01 11.46 -1.15
C LYS A 66 -21.43 11.18 -2.54
N TYR A 67 -20.19 11.59 -2.76
CA TYR A 67 -19.43 11.34 -3.98
C TYR A 67 -18.08 10.69 -3.63
N ALA A 68 -18.10 9.40 -3.29
CA ALA A 68 -16.92 8.67 -2.83
C ALA A 68 -15.79 8.54 -3.88
N GLN A 69 -16.10 8.72 -5.16
CA GLN A 69 -15.17 8.69 -6.29
C GLN A 69 -14.88 10.09 -6.85
N ALA A 70 -15.19 11.16 -6.10
CA ALA A 70 -14.91 12.50 -6.58
C ALA A 70 -13.39 12.72 -6.65
N HIS A 71 -12.89 13.05 -7.84
CA HIS A 71 -11.51 13.43 -8.05
C HIS A 71 -11.39 14.96 -8.10
N ILE A 72 -10.19 15.48 -7.84
CA ILE A 72 -9.91 16.93 -7.98
C ILE A 72 -10.18 17.39 -9.43
N GLU A 73 -9.99 16.49 -10.40
CA GLU A 73 -10.28 16.74 -11.82
C GLU A 73 -11.79 16.93 -12.10
N ASP A 74 -12.68 16.36 -11.26
CA ASP A 74 -14.13 16.56 -11.36
C ASP A 74 -14.60 17.92 -10.80
N PHE A 75 -13.66 18.75 -10.36
CA PHE A 75 -13.96 20.05 -9.78
C PHE A 75 -14.43 21.05 -10.84
N ASP A 76 -15.72 21.38 -10.77
CA ASP A 76 -16.33 22.38 -11.64
C ASP A 76 -15.98 23.81 -11.21
N ALA A 77 -14.93 24.37 -11.82
CA ALA A 77 -14.40 25.71 -11.55
C ALA A 77 -15.12 26.85 -12.30
N ARG A 78 -16.37 26.66 -12.75
CA ARG A 78 -17.12 27.72 -13.45
C ARG A 78 -17.27 28.97 -12.58
N ALA A 79 -17.06 30.13 -13.21
CA ALA A 79 -17.15 31.46 -12.58
C ALA A 79 -18.49 31.73 -11.87
N SER A 80 -19.57 31.05 -12.27
CA SER A 80 -20.88 31.13 -11.63
C SER A 80 -20.91 30.65 -10.18
N ARG A 81 -19.87 29.94 -9.70
CA ARG A 81 -19.74 29.54 -8.30
C ARG A 81 -19.03 30.56 -7.41
N GLY A 82 -18.50 31.66 -7.98
CA GLY A 82 -17.83 32.71 -7.20
C GLY A 82 -16.56 32.26 -6.49
N LEU A 83 -15.87 31.26 -7.03
CA LEU A 83 -14.62 30.76 -6.48
C LEU A 83 -13.46 31.56 -7.10
N GLU A 84 -12.75 32.32 -6.28
CA GLU A 84 -11.49 32.95 -6.70
C GLU A 84 -10.42 31.88 -6.87
N ARG A 85 -9.63 32.06 -7.93
CA ARG A 85 -8.65 31.10 -8.40
C ARG A 85 -7.29 31.31 -7.74
#